data_AF-A0A0B1SMG5-F1
#
_entry.id   AF-A0A0B1SMG5-F1
#
_cell.length_a   1.000
_cell.length_b   1.000
_cell.length_c   1.000
_cell.angle_alpha   90.00
_cell.angle_beta   90.00
_cell.angle_gamma   90.00
#
_symmetry.space_group_name_H-M   'P 1'
#
loop_
_entity.id
_entity.type
_entity.pdbx_description
1 polymer ?
#
loop_
_entity_poly.entity_id
_entity_poly.type
_entity_poly.pdbx_seq_one_letter_code
_entity_poly.pdbx_strand_id
1 'polypeptide(L)'
;MGQDSGDGKDLPFGVEYARSSRAACKGCKSTIQQDTLRMSVREPSRFFDGLQDNWFHFSCFWKRIVPGKVEINEKSIRGMDAIRWDDQEKIREKIAGVENGDLAEAKTFSALKVEYAKSSRGKCSKCKLAIAQKEIKFSKFGTWYHQKCLFGEMKYEGLIKEIEGFNKLKSEDQLLLQESLKEFQTEVEKLVEEVKKKGGRGSRKRKAAKAENNEGESSAKKPQNGDSTNGVENENKKALKKQADIMWKMREDMKKNLSKYDMQNLLNANDQPTPSGESNILDHLVDCAVFGCCDHFVFNSLRTYECHGQLSEYTKCTYKNENPPRKKFVIPADYKKENAYLKKLKVNLLPKRTYNEALAKETVVGLV
;
A
#
# COMPACT_ATOMS: atom_id res chain seq x y z
N MET A 1 3.74 -27.96 23.98
CA MET A 1 3.33 -26.54 23.94
C MET A 1 2.95 -26.25 22.49
N GLY A 2 1.66 -26.32 22.18
CA GLY A 2 1.17 -26.11 20.82
C GLY A 2 1.36 -24.65 20.43
N GLN A 3 2.03 -24.42 19.31
CA GLN A 3 2.05 -23.11 18.66
C GLN A 3 0.66 -22.86 18.09
N ASP A 4 -0.10 -22.04 18.78
CA ASP A 4 -1.42 -21.58 18.36
C ASP A 4 -1.26 -20.82 17.05
N SER A 5 -1.85 -21.35 15.98
CA SER A 5 -1.68 -20.87 14.63
C SER A 5 -2.85 -19.96 14.25
N GLY A 6 -2.57 -18.67 14.15
CA GLY A 6 -3.19 -17.80 13.14
C GLY A 6 -4.50 -17.12 13.50
N ASP A 7 -4.44 -16.21 14.46
CA ASP A 7 -5.44 -15.15 14.60
C ASP A 7 -5.10 -14.01 13.63
N GLY A 8 -6.12 -13.31 13.12
CA GLY A 8 -5.95 -12.15 12.22
C GLY A 8 -5.21 -10.94 12.79
N LYS A 9 -4.66 -11.09 13.98
CA LYS A 9 -3.87 -10.14 14.73
C LYS A 9 -2.37 -10.25 14.45
N ASP A 10 -1.94 -11.16 13.57
CA ASP A 10 -0.53 -11.46 13.38
C ASP A 10 0.04 -11.06 12.01
N LEU A 11 -0.71 -10.30 11.20
CA LEU A 11 -0.14 -9.74 9.97
C LEU A 11 1.05 -8.83 10.31
N PRO A 12 2.22 -9.02 9.68
CA PRO A 12 3.46 -8.35 10.05
C PRO A 12 3.46 -6.87 9.66
N PHE A 13 2.57 -6.46 8.76
CA PHE A 13 2.44 -5.08 8.33
C PHE A 13 1.02 -4.57 8.47
N GLY A 14 0.87 -3.26 8.62
CA GLY A 14 -0.42 -2.59 8.64
C GLY A 14 -0.41 -1.29 7.87
N VAL A 15 -1.58 -0.89 7.37
CA VAL A 15 -1.81 0.42 6.77
C VAL A 15 -3.10 1.01 7.30
N GLU A 16 -3.09 2.32 7.56
CA GLU A 16 -4.29 3.08 7.86
C GLU A 16 -4.06 4.57 7.56
N TYR A 17 -5.15 5.34 7.51
CA TYR A 17 -5.06 6.78 7.72
C TYR A 17 -4.93 7.06 9.22
N ALA A 18 -3.99 7.92 9.58
CA ALA A 18 -3.65 8.18 10.98
C ALA A 18 -4.88 8.71 11.75
N ARG A 19 -5.32 7.95 12.77
CA ARG A 19 -6.50 8.31 13.58
C ARG A 19 -6.33 9.59 14.40
N SER A 20 -5.08 9.97 14.70
CA SER A 20 -4.72 11.17 15.44
C SER A 20 -3.28 11.57 15.13
N SER A 21 -2.90 12.82 15.43
CA SER A 21 -1.54 13.34 15.30
C SER A 21 -0.63 13.05 16.50
N ARG A 22 -0.90 12.00 17.30
CA ARG A 22 -0.13 11.68 18.52
C ARG A 22 1.07 10.76 18.29
N ALA A 23 1.11 10.05 17.15
CA ALA A 23 2.17 9.08 16.89
C ALA A 23 3.40 9.76 16.27
N ALA A 24 4.59 9.43 16.77
CA ALA A 24 5.85 9.79 16.13
C ALA A 24 6.32 8.67 15.20
N CYS A 25 6.76 9.04 14.00
CA CYS A 25 7.30 8.10 13.02
C CYS A 25 8.56 7.41 13.56
N LYS A 26 8.61 6.08 13.53
CA LYS A 26 9.77 5.33 14.03
C LYS A 26 11.03 5.52 13.19
N GLY A 27 10.89 5.95 11.93
CA GLY A 27 11.98 6.28 11.02
C GLY A 27 12.60 7.65 11.28
N CYS A 28 11.85 8.73 11.07
CA CYS A 28 12.36 10.10 11.16
C CYS A 28 12.09 10.81 12.51
N LYS A 29 11.39 10.14 13.44
CA LYS A 29 10.99 10.66 14.77
C LYS A 29 10.04 11.86 14.76
N SER A 30 9.64 12.36 13.59
CA SER A 30 8.68 13.46 13.46
C SER A 30 7.24 12.96 13.62
N THR A 31 6.34 13.87 14.03
CA THR A 31 4.91 13.60 14.20
C THR A 31 4.26 13.15 12.88
N ILE A 32 3.41 12.12 12.96
CA ILE A 32 2.54 11.69 11.85
C ILE A 32 1.21 12.43 12.00
N GLN A 33 0.86 13.27 11.02
CA GLN A 33 -0.36 14.08 11.07
C GLN A 33 -1.62 13.22 10.96
N GLN A 34 -2.71 13.66 11.58
CA GLN A 34 -4.01 13.00 11.47
C GLN A 34 -4.48 12.94 10.00
N ASP A 35 -5.24 11.90 9.65
CA ASP A 35 -5.79 11.63 8.33
C ASP A 35 -4.71 11.47 7.22
N THR A 36 -3.43 11.35 7.58
CA THR A 36 -2.34 11.00 6.62
C THR A 36 -2.13 9.50 6.53
N LEU A 37 -1.81 9.01 5.33
CA LEU A 37 -1.50 7.61 5.09
C LEU A 37 -0.22 7.22 5.83
N ARG A 38 -0.30 6.18 6.66
CA ARG A 38 0.82 5.64 7.42
C ARG A 38 0.85 4.13 7.36
N MET A 39 2.04 3.56 7.51
CA MET A 39 2.24 2.11 7.51
C MET A 39 2.96 1.68 8.79
N SER A 40 2.71 0.47 9.25
CA SER A 40 3.36 -0.11 10.42
C SER A 40 4.12 -1.39 10.09
N VAL A 41 5.21 -1.60 10.82
CA VAL A 41 5.79 -2.94 11.02
C VAL A 41 5.36 -3.40 12.41
N ARG A 42 4.92 -4.64 12.52
CA ARG A 42 4.47 -5.21 13.77
C ARG A 42 5.59 -6.02 14.40
N GLU A 43 5.91 -5.70 15.64
CA GLU A 43 7.00 -6.33 16.38
C GLU A 43 6.53 -6.71 17.80
N PRO A 44 7.12 -7.72 18.44
CA PRO A 44 6.83 -8.04 19.83
C PRO A 44 7.01 -6.83 20.76
N SER A 45 6.05 -6.64 21.66
CA SER A 45 6.14 -5.60 22.68
C SER A 45 7.13 -5.99 23.77
N ARG A 46 7.88 -5.00 24.26
CA ARG A 46 8.77 -5.17 25.43
C ARG A 46 8.03 -4.99 26.75
N PHE A 47 6.79 -4.50 26.71
CA PHE A 47 6.04 -4.05 27.89
C PHE A 47 4.84 -4.93 28.23
N PHE A 48 4.34 -5.69 27.27
CA PHE A 48 3.22 -6.61 27.45
C PHE A 48 3.38 -7.80 26.52
N ASP A 49 2.72 -8.90 26.84
CA ASP A 49 2.69 -10.08 25.99
C ASP A 49 1.76 -9.84 24.79
N GLY A 50 2.35 -9.57 23.64
CA GLY A 50 1.64 -9.28 22.40
C GLY A 50 2.46 -8.45 21.42
N LEU A 51 1.86 -8.18 20.28
CA LEU A 51 2.48 -7.43 19.21
C LEU A 51 2.11 -5.93 19.30
N GLN A 52 3.04 -5.06 18.94
CA GLN A 52 2.83 -3.61 18.85
C GLN A 52 3.11 -3.11 17.44
N ASP A 53 2.30 -2.15 17.00
CA ASP A 53 2.47 -1.49 15.70
C ASP A 53 3.49 -0.35 15.80
N ASN A 54 4.64 -0.52 15.14
CA ASN A 54 5.61 0.53 14.95
C ASN A 54 5.24 1.35 13.70
N TRP A 55 4.61 2.52 13.91
CA TRP A 55 4.13 3.39 12.84
C TRP A 55 5.24 4.22 12.18
N PHE A 56 5.17 4.34 10.86
CA PHE A 56 6.04 5.13 10.00
C PHE A 56 5.20 6.02 9.08
N HIS A 57 5.72 7.19 8.68
CA HIS A 57 5.20 7.86 7.49
C HIS A 57 5.30 6.92 6.29
N PHE A 58 4.38 7.06 5.34
CA PHE A 58 4.35 6.24 4.13
C PHE A 58 5.72 6.13 3.44
N SER A 59 6.41 7.26 3.22
CA SER A 59 7.75 7.28 2.62
C SER A 59 8.84 6.66 3.51
N CYS A 60 8.77 6.86 4.83
CA CYS A 60 9.74 6.29 5.76
C CYS A 60 9.62 4.77 5.87
N PHE A 61 8.42 4.21 5.71
CA PHE A 61 8.19 2.76 5.74
C PHE A 61 9.00 2.06 4.65
N TRP A 62 8.92 2.54 3.40
CA TRP A 62 9.62 1.91 2.28
C TRP A 62 11.15 1.99 2.37
N LYS A 63 11.70 2.94 3.13
CA LYS A 63 13.14 3.01 3.44
C LYS A 63 13.58 1.93 4.44
N ARG A 64 12.65 1.38 5.22
CA ARG A 64 12.87 0.30 6.19
C ARG A 64 12.76 -1.08 5.55
N ILE A 65 12.03 -1.21 4.45
CA ILE A 65 11.89 -2.45 3.68
C ILE A 65 13.16 -2.63 2.85
N VAL A 66 13.98 -3.61 3.25
CA VAL A 66 15.24 -3.93 2.57
C VAL A 66 15.03 -5.21 1.77
N PRO A 67 15.15 -5.17 0.43
CA PRO A 67 15.02 -6.36 -0.42
C PRO A 67 15.92 -7.50 0.07
N GLY A 68 15.37 -8.70 0.21
CA GLY A 68 16.06 -9.91 0.68
C GLY A 68 16.22 -10.04 2.21
N LYS A 69 15.83 -9.03 2.99
CA LYS A 69 15.67 -9.16 4.46
C LYS A 69 14.21 -9.05 4.89
N VAL A 70 13.40 -8.38 4.07
CA VAL A 70 11.99 -8.17 4.34
C VAL A 70 11.24 -8.50 3.06
N GLU A 71 10.38 -9.51 3.14
CA GLU A 71 9.42 -9.83 2.11
C GLU A 71 8.09 -9.17 2.48
N ILE A 72 7.43 -8.60 1.48
CA ILE A 72 6.15 -7.92 1.65
C ILE A 72 5.30 -8.18 0.43
N ASN A 73 4.05 -8.57 0.64
CA ASN A 73 3.03 -8.63 -0.39
C ASN A 73 1.72 -8.03 0.16
N GLU A 74 0.72 -7.87 -0.69
CA GLU A 74 -0.53 -7.26 -0.28
C GLU A 74 -1.24 -8.09 0.79
N LYS A 75 -1.19 -9.43 0.74
CA LYS A 75 -1.81 -10.32 1.75
C LYS A 75 -1.23 -10.12 3.16
N SER A 76 0.02 -9.67 3.25
CA SER A 76 0.74 -9.46 4.52
C SER A 76 0.45 -8.11 5.17
N ILE A 77 -0.37 -7.26 4.52
CA ILE A 77 -0.72 -5.93 5.00
C ILE A 77 -2.18 -5.92 5.46
N ARG A 78 -2.36 -5.66 6.76
CA ARG A 78 -3.66 -5.39 7.37
C ARG A 78 -4.20 -4.01 6.97
N GLY A 79 -5.51 -3.94 6.72
CA GLY A 79 -6.24 -2.66 6.58
C GLY A 79 -6.28 -2.10 5.16
N MET A 80 -5.73 -2.81 4.17
CA MET A 80 -5.74 -2.39 2.76
C MET A 80 -7.15 -2.11 2.22
N ASP A 81 -8.15 -2.87 2.65
CA ASP A 81 -9.54 -2.76 2.19
C ASP A 81 -10.26 -1.49 2.70
N ALA A 82 -9.71 -0.87 3.75
CA ALA A 82 -10.20 0.41 4.28
C ALA A 82 -9.47 1.63 3.67
N ILE A 83 -8.52 1.43 2.75
CA ILE A 83 -7.77 2.51 2.09
C ILE A 83 -8.44 2.90 0.77
N ARG A 84 -8.31 4.16 0.34
CA ARG A 84 -8.77 4.61 -0.98
C ARG A 84 -8.12 3.81 -2.10
N TRP A 85 -8.84 3.58 -3.19
CA TRP A 85 -8.34 2.78 -4.31
C TRP A 85 -6.99 3.29 -4.87
N ASP A 86 -6.85 4.61 -5.04
CA ASP A 86 -5.61 5.20 -5.57
C ASP A 86 -4.41 4.97 -4.63
N ASP A 87 -4.63 5.05 -3.32
CA ASP A 87 -3.60 4.75 -2.32
C ASP A 87 -3.31 3.24 -2.23
N GLN A 88 -4.29 2.37 -2.49
CA GLN A 88 -4.06 0.93 -2.63
C GLN A 88 -3.16 0.62 -3.83
N GLU A 89 -3.44 1.19 -5.01
CA GLU A 89 -2.60 1.02 -6.21
C GLU A 89 -1.18 1.55 -5.93
N LYS A 90 -1.05 2.70 -5.26
CA LYS A 90 0.26 3.24 -4.86
C LYS A 90 1.06 2.30 -3.95
N ILE A 91 0.38 1.55 -3.07
CA ILE A 91 1.02 0.52 -2.24
C ILE A 91 1.43 -0.68 -3.12
N ARG A 92 0.56 -1.15 -4.02
CA ARG A 92 0.86 -2.25 -4.94
C ARG A 92 2.07 -1.94 -5.84
N GLU A 93 2.15 -0.72 -6.36
CA GLU A 93 3.30 -0.23 -7.13
C GLU A 93 4.60 -0.27 -6.30
N LYS A 94 4.55 0.15 -5.03
CA LYS A 94 5.71 0.08 -4.14
C LYS A 94 6.12 -1.36 -3.85
N ILE A 95 5.18 -2.27 -3.63
CA ILE A 95 5.43 -3.71 -3.43
C ILE A 95 6.12 -4.31 -4.65
N ALA A 96 5.57 -4.11 -5.85
CA ALA A 96 6.16 -4.57 -7.10
C ALA A 96 7.57 -3.99 -7.31
N GLY A 97 7.80 -2.74 -6.88
CA GLY A 97 9.13 -2.13 -6.84
C GLY A 97 10.10 -2.84 -5.89
N VAL A 98 9.65 -3.37 -4.73
CA VAL A 98 10.52 -4.15 -3.85
C VAL A 98 10.90 -5.49 -4.48
N GLU A 99 9.93 -6.20 -5.06
CA GLU A 99 10.13 -7.51 -5.69
C GLU A 99 11.10 -7.45 -6.88
N ASN A 100 10.96 -6.42 -7.73
CA ASN A 100 11.85 -6.21 -8.87
C ASN A 100 13.20 -5.56 -8.50
N GLY A 101 13.42 -5.21 -7.23
CA GLY A 101 14.64 -4.48 -6.79
C GLY A 101 14.67 -3.00 -7.20
N ASP A 102 13.51 -2.47 -7.63
CA ASP A 102 13.20 -1.20 -8.26
C ASP A 102 12.39 -0.25 -7.35
N LEU A 103 12.73 -0.17 -6.06
CA LEU A 103 12.29 0.97 -5.25
C LEU A 103 12.78 2.25 -5.96
N ALA A 104 11.89 3.14 -6.40
CA ALA A 104 12.27 4.33 -7.18
C ALA A 104 13.33 5.22 -6.48
N GLU A 105 13.40 5.22 -5.14
CA GLU A 105 14.46 5.91 -4.38
C GLU A 105 15.81 5.16 -4.44
N ALA A 106 15.82 3.87 -4.76
CA ALA A 106 17.00 2.99 -4.87
C ALA A 106 17.84 3.20 -6.14
N LYS A 107 17.28 3.88 -7.14
CA LYS A 107 17.95 4.25 -8.39
C LYS A 107 18.44 5.70 -8.35
N THR A 108 18.61 6.31 -7.18
CA THR A 108 19.24 7.63 -7.07
C THR A 108 20.61 7.52 -6.41
N PHE A 109 21.57 8.33 -6.87
CA PHE A 109 22.88 8.41 -6.23
C PHE A 109 22.80 8.85 -4.77
N SER A 110 21.84 9.72 -4.43
CA SER A 110 21.59 10.17 -3.05
C SER A 110 21.19 9.06 -2.06
N ALA A 111 20.68 7.93 -2.55
CA ALA A 111 20.31 6.79 -1.71
C ALA A 111 21.47 5.81 -1.47
N LEU A 112 22.62 6.05 -2.10
CA LEU A 112 23.83 5.26 -1.93
C LEU A 112 24.73 5.89 -0.87
N LYS A 113 25.52 5.03 -0.23
CA LYS A 113 26.59 5.45 0.68
C LYS A 113 27.92 4.87 0.24
N VAL A 114 28.98 5.66 0.30
CA VAL A 114 30.34 5.25 -0.06
C VAL A 114 31.30 5.48 1.10
N GLU A 115 32.16 4.49 1.36
CA GLU A 115 33.24 4.61 2.33
C GLU A 115 34.40 3.65 2.00
N TYR A 116 35.58 3.91 2.54
CA TYR A 116 36.65 2.92 2.59
C TYR A 116 36.29 1.81 3.58
N ALA A 117 36.54 0.56 3.20
CA ALA A 117 36.41 -0.58 4.08
C ALA A 117 37.36 -0.46 5.28
N LYS A 118 36.78 -0.28 6.48
CA LYS A 118 37.54 -0.16 7.73
C LYS A 118 38.31 -1.44 8.11
N SER A 119 37.87 -2.59 7.62
CA SER A 119 38.50 -3.91 7.83
C SER A 119 38.15 -4.86 6.69
N SER A 120 38.91 -5.94 6.53
CA SER A 120 38.68 -7.01 5.55
C SER A 120 37.59 -8.03 5.95
N ARG A 121 36.90 -7.80 7.07
CA ARG A 121 35.83 -8.70 7.57
C ARG A 121 34.51 -8.57 6.80
N GLY A 122 34.32 -7.49 6.05
CA GLY A 122 33.10 -7.26 5.27
C GLY A 122 33.06 -8.13 4.03
N LYS A 123 31.90 -8.71 3.71
CA LYS A 123 31.66 -9.46 2.47
C LYS A 123 30.70 -8.71 1.56
N CYS A 124 30.94 -8.76 0.26
CA CYS A 124 30.03 -8.20 -0.74
C CYS A 124 28.74 -9.03 -0.79
N SER A 125 27.59 -8.37 -0.73
CA SER A 125 26.30 -9.06 -0.72
C SER A 125 25.95 -9.77 -2.04
N LYS A 126 26.52 -9.34 -3.17
CA LYS A 126 26.31 -9.96 -4.50
C LYS A 126 27.23 -11.16 -4.74
N CYS A 127 28.55 -10.96 -4.76
CA CYS A 127 29.51 -12.04 -5.07
C CYS A 127 29.97 -12.84 -3.85
N LYS A 128 29.57 -12.46 -2.63
CA LYS A 128 29.96 -13.10 -1.35
C LYS A 128 31.47 -13.10 -1.03
N LEU A 129 32.30 -12.51 -1.89
CA LEU A 129 33.74 -12.33 -1.66
C LEU A 129 34.02 -11.24 -0.62
N ALA A 130 35.16 -11.34 0.05
CA ALA A 130 35.61 -10.36 1.03
C ALA A 130 36.00 -9.03 0.35
N ILE A 131 35.66 -7.92 0.99
CA ILE A 131 36.04 -6.56 0.58
C ILE A 131 37.35 -6.22 1.31
N ALA A 132 38.41 -5.88 0.58
CA ALA A 132 39.72 -5.64 1.18
C ALA A 132 39.73 -4.37 2.06
N GLN A 133 40.58 -4.34 3.08
CA GLN A 133 40.71 -3.13 3.91
C GLN A 133 41.23 -1.96 3.07
N LYS A 134 40.68 -0.77 3.29
CA LYS A 134 40.90 0.46 2.49
C LYS A 134 40.36 0.41 1.05
N GLU A 135 39.70 -0.67 0.62
CA GLU A 135 38.99 -0.69 -0.66
C GLU A 135 37.70 0.16 -0.58
N ILE A 136 37.33 0.82 -1.68
CA ILE A 136 36.07 1.55 -1.76
C ILE A 136 34.92 0.55 -1.88
N LYS A 137 33.95 0.68 -0.98
CA LYS A 137 32.72 -0.11 -1.00
C LYS A 137 31.51 0.80 -1.01
N PHE A 138 30.45 0.29 -1.62
CA PHE A 138 29.18 0.98 -1.72
C PHE A 138 28.14 0.28 -0.88
N SER A 139 27.30 1.04 -0.22
CA SER A 139 26.14 0.55 0.50
C SER A 139 24.87 1.00 -0.19
N LYS A 140 23.99 0.03 -0.46
CA LYS A 140 22.61 0.23 -0.90
C LYS A 140 21.72 -0.37 0.18
N PHE A 141 20.86 0.43 0.81
CA PHE A 141 19.98 -0.03 1.90
C PHE A 141 20.67 -0.78 3.06
N GLY A 142 21.91 -0.40 3.40
CA GLY A 142 22.64 -0.99 4.53
C GLY A 142 23.33 -2.32 4.23
N THR A 143 23.33 -2.78 2.98
CA THR A 143 24.14 -3.92 2.51
C THR A 143 25.33 -3.42 1.69
N TRP A 144 26.51 -4.03 1.89
CA TRP A 144 27.76 -3.60 1.27
C TRP A 144 28.07 -4.39 -0.02
N TYR A 145 28.58 -3.69 -1.02
CA TYR A 145 28.90 -4.22 -2.34
C TYR A 145 30.25 -3.67 -2.83
N HIS A 146 30.96 -4.43 -3.66
CA HIS A 146 32.02 -3.87 -4.51
C HIS A 146 31.43 -2.92 -5.54
N GLN A 147 32.23 -1.97 -6.03
CA GLN A 147 31.83 -1.05 -7.10
C GLN A 147 31.21 -1.77 -8.30
N LYS A 148 31.94 -2.72 -8.90
CA LYS A 148 31.47 -3.51 -10.06
C LYS A 148 30.27 -4.42 -9.74
N CYS A 149 30.09 -4.77 -8.46
CA CYS A 149 28.97 -5.61 -8.06
C CYS A 149 27.66 -4.80 -7.97
N LEU A 150 27.74 -3.57 -7.49
CA LEU A 150 26.58 -2.69 -7.37
C LEU A 150 26.20 -2.07 -8.72
N PHE A 151 27.19 -1.50 -9.41
CA PHE A 151 27.03 -0.85 -10.71
C PHE A 151 27.29 -1.89 -11.81
N GLY A 152 26.28 -2.72 -12.05
CA GLY A 152 26.18 -3.58 -13.24
C GLY A 152 25.35 -2.88 -14.32
N GLU A 153 24.39 -3.55 -14.95
CA GLU A 153 23.54 -2.97 -16.01
C GLU A 153 22.55 -1.88 -15.54
N MET A 154 22.58 -1.48 -14.27
CA MET A 154 21.60 -0.59 -13.66
C MET A 154 22.03 0.89 -13.75
N LYS A 155 21.15 1.75 -14.25
CA LYS A 155 21.33 3.21 -14.27
C LYS A 155 20.75 3.89 -13.02
N TYR A 156 21.37 4.99 -12.62
CA TYR A 156 21.07 5.80 -11.44
C TYR A 156 20.85 7.28 -11.81
N GLU A 157 19.83 7.89 -11.22
CA GLU A 157 19.47 9.30 -11.34
C GLU A 157 20.18 10.17 -10.28
N GLY A 158 20.29 11.47 -10.54
CA GLY A 158 20.92 12.44 -9.63
C GLY A 158 22.41 12.64 -9.88
N LEU A 159 23.09 13.39 -9.00
CA LEU A 159 24.52 13.67 -9.13
C LEU A 159 25.35 12.67 -8.33
N ILE A 160 26.47 12.20 -8.89
CA ILE A 160 27.41 11.29 -8.17
C ILE A 160 27.92 11.93 -6.87
N LYS A 161 28.01 13.26 -6.81
CA LYS A 161 28.40 14.03 -5.61
C LYS A 161 27.40 13.94 -4.47
N GLU A 162 26.17 13.52 -4.73
CA GLU A 162 25.11 13.36 -3.72
C GLU A 162 25.20 12.06 -2.93
N ILE A 163 26.10 11.14 -3.31
CA ILE A 163 26.33 9.89 -2.58
C ILE A 163 26.80 10.22 -1.16
N GLU A 164 26.14 9.64 -0.15
CA GLU A 164 26.49 9.86 1.25
C GLU A 164 27.93 9.38 1.51
N GLY A 165 28.81 10.27 1.97
CA GLY A 165 30.21 9.94 2.24
C GLY A 165 31.18 10.19 1.10
N PHE A 166 30.72 10.62 -0.09
CA PHE A 166 31.58 10.96 -1.22
C PHE A 166 32.64 12.02 -0.86
N ASN A 167 32.21 13.08 -0.16
CA ASN A 167 33.09 14.16 0.30
C ASN A 167 34.19 13.73 1.30
N LYS A 168 34.11 12.51 1.85
CA LYS A 168 35.09 11.97 2.80
C LYS A 168 36.18 11.13 2.10
N LEU A 169 36.05 10.88 0.81
CA LEU A 169 37.07 10.18 0.01
C LEU A 169 38.20 11.14 -0.37
N LYS A 170 39.37 10.58 -0.73
CA LYS A 170 40.49 11.37 -1.27
C LYS A 170 40.07 12.02 -2.60
N SER A 171 40.63 13.20 -2.90
CA SER A 171 40.34 13.94 -4.13
C SER A 171 40.62 13.15 -5.41
N GLU A 172 41.68 12.32 -5.40
CA GLU A 172 42.00 11.40 -6.51
C GLU A 172 40.89 10.36 -6.71
N ASP A 173 40.45 9.70 -5.62
CA ASP A 173 39.39 8.69 -5.67
C ASP A 173 38.02 9.28 -6.02
N GLN A 174 37.75 10.53 -5.63
CA GLN A 174 36.55 11.26 -6.03
C GLN A 174 36.50 11.42 -7.55
N LEU A 175 37.61 11.81 -8.19
CA LEU A 175 37.69 11.96 -9.65
C LEU A 175 37.50 10.62 -10.37
N LEU A 176 38.18 9.56 -9.90
CA LEU A 176 38.06 8.21 -10.45
C LEU A 176 36.64 7.66 -10.34
N LEU A 177 35.96 7.90 -9.21
CA LEU A 177 34.56 7.51 -9.04
C LEU A 177 33.62 8.32 -9.94
N GLN A 178 33.89 9.62 -10.12
CA GLN A 178 33.06 10.46 -10.96
C GLN A 178 33.16 10.05 -12.43
N GLU A 179 34.34 9.65 -12.90
CA GLU A 179 34.57 9.13 -14.25
C GLU A 179 33.93 7.75 -14.44
N SER A 180 34.20 6.81 -13.52
CA SER A 180 33.70 5.43 -13.63
C SER A 180 32.19 5.28 -13.44
N LEU A 181 31.54 6.17 -12.67
CA LEU A 181 30.10 6.13 -12.44
C LEU A 181 29.28 6.94 -13.45
N LYS A 182 29.94 7.70 -14.33
CA LYS A 182 29.30 8.54 -15.34
C LYS A 182 28.44 7.74 -16.32
N GLU A 183 28.91 6.55 -16.72
CA GLU A 183 28.19 5.65 -17.64
C GLU A 183 26.91 5.06 -17.03
N PHE A 184 26.85 5.00 -15.69
CA PHE A 184 25.69 4.54 -14.95
C PHE A 184 24.76 5.69 -14.56
N GLN A 185 25.08 6.93 -14.89
CA GLN A 185 24.18 8.06 -14.68
C GLN A 185 23.10 8.09 -15.76
N THR A 186 21.84 8.24 -15.38
CA THR A 186 20.76 8.47 -16.33
C THR A 186 20.99 9.82 -17.00
N GLU A 187 21.10 9.87 -18.34
CA GLU A 187 21.24 11.13 -19.07
C GLU A 187 19.98 11.99 -18.87
N VAL A 188 20.04 12.97 -17.95
CA VAL A 188 19.00 14.00 -17.77
C VAL A 188 19.19 15.17 -18.77
N GLU A 189 20.27 15.16 -19.55
CA GLU A 189 20.76 16.35 -20.27
C GLU A 189 20.12 16.69 -21.63
N LYS A 190 18.96 16.14 -22.02
CA LYS A 190 18.31 16.57 -23.29
C LYS A 190 16.95 17.29 -23.19
N LEU A 191 16.31 17.37 -22.03
CA LEU A 191 14.98 18.02 -21.93
C LEU A 191 14.99 19.46 -21.38
N VAL A 192 16.09 19.91 -20.77
CA VAL A 192 16.13 21.25 -20.14
C VAL A 192 16.47 22.37 -21.15
N GLU A 193 17.16 22.04 -22.25
CA GLU A 193 17.53 23.04 -23.28
C GLU A 193 16.44 23.29 -24.32
N GLU A 194 15.58 22.31 -24.61
CA GLU A 194 14.48 22.49 -25.58
C GLU A 194 13.32 23.33 -25.02
N VAL A 195 13.06 23.24 -23.71
CA VAL A 195 11.99 24.01 -23.03
C VAL A 195 12.32 25.51 -22.98
N LYS A 196 13.60 25.89 -22.97
CA LYS A 196 14.02 27.30 -22.98
C LYS A 196 13.93 27.95 -24.38
N LYS A 197 13.83 27.18 -25.47
CA LYS A 197 13.77 27.70 -26.86
C LYS A 197 12.37 27.89 -27.44
N LYS A 198 11.29 27.50 -26.74
CA LYS A 198 9.90 27.65 -27.25
C LYS A 198 8.98 28.48 -26.33
N GLY A 199 9.52 29.49 -25.66
CA GLY A 199 8.74 30.57 -25.07
C GLY A 199 8.62 31.76 -26.03
N GLY A 200 7.54 31.85 -26.81
CA GLY A 200 7.33 33.01 -27.70
C GLY A 200 6.03 32.99 -28.51
N ARG A 201 4.96 33.52 -27.91
CA ARG A 201 3.75 34.16 -28.48
C ARG A 201 3.35 33.91 -29.96
N GLY A 202 2.06 33.61 -30.17
CA GLY A 202 1.26 34.30 -31.19
C GLY A 202 0.26 33.48 -32.01
N SER A 203 -0.99 33.48 -31.56
CA SER A 203 -2.26 33.53 -32.34
C SER A 203 -2.28 33.15 -33.83
N ARG A 204 -3.12 32.15 -34.21
CA ARG A 204 -4.05 32.26 -35.36
C ARG A 204 -5.09 31.11 -35.47
N LYS A 205 -6.35 31.54 -35.30
CA LYS A 205 -7.66 31.14 -35.86
C LYS A 205 -7.72 30.02 -36.95
N ARG A 206 -8.61 29.04 -36.68
CA ARG A 206 -9.60 28.29 -37.52
C ARG A 206 -9.15 27.59 -38.83
N LYS A 207 -9.57 26.32 -39.02
CA LYS A 207 -10.82 25.92 -39.72
C LYS A 207 -11.11 24.41 -39.64
N ALA A 208 -12.38 24.07 -39.81
CA ALA A 208 -13.01 22.75 -39.78
C ALA A 208 -13.22 22.13 -41.17
N ALA A 209 -13.32 20.78 -41.21
CA ALA A 209 -14.09 19.92 -42.13
C ALA A 209 -13.92 18.47 -41.58
N LYS A 210 -14.91 17.69 -41.10
CA LYS A 210 -16.11 17.09 -41.73
C LYS A 210 -15.77 16.47 -43.11
N ALA A 211 -16.06 15.20 -43.45
CA ALA A 211 -17.01 14.23 -42.92
C ALA A 211 -16.75 12.81 -43.49
N GLU A 212 -17.31 11.80 -42.79
CA GLU A 212 -18.07 10.62 -43.29
C GLU A 212 -17.31 9.47 -44.01
N ASN A 213 -17.22 8.28 -43.40
CA ASN A 213 -18.20 7.17 -43.32
C ASN A 213 -18.15 6.23 -44.54
N ASN A 214 -17.82 4.95 -44.32
CA ASN A 214 -18.75 3.87 -44.66
C ASN A 214 -18.37 2.53 -44.03
N GLU A 215 -19.40 1.88 -43.51
CA GLU A 215 -19.46 0.53 -42.96
C GLU A 215 -19.47 -0.54 -44.06
N GLY A 216 -19.17 -1.78 -43.68
CA GLY A 216 -19.37 -2.97 -44.51
C GLY A 216 -18.93 -4.25 -43.79
N GLU A 217 -19.90 -4.93 -43.17
CA GLU A 217 -19.79 -6.27 -42.57
C GLU A 217 -19.36 -7.36 -43.58
N SER A 218 -18.63 -8.39 -43.13
CA SER A 218 -19.21 -9.74 -42.93
C SER A 218 -18.15 -10.86 -42.75
N SER A 219 -18.38 -11.64 -41.69
CA SER A 219 -18.10 -13.06 -41.43
C SER A 219 -16.96 -13.83 -42.14
N ALA A 220 -16.02 -14.35 -41.34
CA ALA A 220 -15.53 -15.73 -41.45
C ALA A 220 -14.94 -16.24 -40.11
N LYS A 221 -15.50 -17.33 -39.57
CA LYS A 221 -15.01 -18.08 -38.41
C LYS A 221 -13.79 -18.94 -38.78
N LYS A 222 -12.75 -18.96 -37.94
CA LYS A 222 -12.13 -20.19 -37.39
C LYS A 222 -11.25 -19.88 -36.16
N PRO A 223 -11.06 -20.86 -35.26
CA PRO A 223 -10.92 -20.64 -33.83
C PRO A 223 -9.46 -20.63 -33.38
N GLN A 224 -9.13 -19.80 -32.38
CA GLN A 224 -7.95 -20.03 -31.57
C GLN A 224 -8.26 -19.76 -30.10
N ASN A 225 -8.11 -20.83 -29.31
CA ASN A 225 -7.96 -20.82 -27.86
C ASN A 225 -7.05 -19.65 -27.45
N GLY A 226 -7.59 -18.71 -26.68
CA GLY A 226 -6.88 -17.55 -26.20
C GLY A 226 -7.47 -17.08 -24.88
N ASP A 227 -7.00 -17.70 -23.81
CA ASP A 227 -6.82 -17.07 -22.51
C ASP A 227 -8.02 -16.38 -21.84
N SER A 228 -8.91 -17.18 -21.26
CA SER A 228 -9.99 -16.73 -20.37
C SER A 228 -9.50 -16.11 -19.05
N THR A 229 -8.20 -16.10 -18.74
CA THR A 229 -7.69 -15.64 -17.43
C THR A 229 -7.55 -14.12 -17.35
N ASN A 230 -7.08 -13.47 -18.43
CA ASN A 230 -6.87 -12.03 -18.48
C ASN A 230 -8.18 -11.21 -18.43
N GLY A 231 -9.29 -11.76 -18.93
CA GLY A 231 -10.61 -11.10 -18.86
C GLY A 231 -11.19 -11.07 -17.45
N VAL A 232 -11.07 -12.18 -16.72
CA VAL A 232 -11.61 -12.34 -15.36
C VAL A 232 -10.86 -11.49 -14.34
N GLU A 233 -9.52 -11.40 -14.46
CA GLU A 233 -8.70 -10.56 -13.57
C GLU A 233 -9.06 -9.07 -13.70
N ASN A 234 -9.32 -8.61 -14.92
CA ASN A 234 -9.74 -7.24 -15.19
C ASN A 234 -11.13 -6.93 -14.62
N GLU A 235 -12.07 -7.89 -14.67
CA GLU A 235 -13.39 -7.75 -14.06
C GLU A 235 -13.34 -7.72 -12.53
N ASN A 236 -12.56 -8.60 -11.90
CA ASN A 236 -12.36 -8.60 -10.44
C ASN A 236 -11.77 -7.25 -9.98
N LYS A 237 -10.75 -6.73 -10.68
CA LYS A 237 -10.15 -5.41 -10.39
C LYS A 237 -11.16 -4.27 -10.50
N LYS A 238 -11.99 -4.26 -11.55
CA LYS A 238 -13.07 -3.27 -11.71
C LYS A 238 -14.11 -3.35 -10.59
N ALA A 239 -14.49 -4.55 -10.18
CA ALA A 239 -15.43 -4.76 -9.08
C ALA A 239 -14.86 -4.31 -7.72
N LEU A 240 -13.59 -4.63 -7.44
CA LEU A 240 -12.87 -4.16 -6.26
C LEU A 240 -12.78 -2.64 -6.20
N LYS A 241 -12.44 -1.99 -7.32
CA LYS A 241 -12.41 -0.52 -7.41
C LYS A 241 -13.77 0.08 -7.10
N LYS A 242 -14.83 -0.42 -7.77
CA LYS A 242 -16.21 0.05 -7.54
C LYS A 242 -16.61 -0.10 -6.07
N GLN A 243 -16.28 -1.23 -5.44
CA GLN A 243 -16.56 -1.47 -4.03
C GLN A 243 -15.82 -0.48 -3.13
N ALA A 244 -14.51 -0.29 -3.34
CA ALA A 244 -13.69 0.64 -2.57
C ALA A 244 -14.21 2.09 -2.67
N ASP A 245 -14.56 2.54 -3.88
CA ASP A 245 -15.09 3.88 -4.12
C ASP A 245 -16.44 4.10 -3.41
N ILE A 246 -17.34 3.10 -3.46
CA ILE A 246 -18.63 3.16 -2.77
C ILE A 246 -18.44 3.24 -1.26
N MET A 247 -17.64 2.34 -0.69
CA MET A 247 -17.40 2.28 0.75
C MET A 247 -16.73 3.57 1.24
N TRP A 248 -15.75 4.09 0.50
CA TRP A 248 -15.04 5.29 0.90
C TRP A 248 -15.91 6.54 0.83
N LYS A 249 -16.72 6.67 -0.22
CA LYS A 249 -17.71 7.75 -0.32
C LYS A 249 -18.69 7.71 0.84
N MET A 250 -19.25 6.53 1.14
CA MET A 250 -20.15 6.32 2.27
C MET A 250 -19.50 6.73 3.59
N ARG A 251 -18.23 6.36 3.78
CA ARG A 251 -17.44 6.70 4.96
C ARG A 251 -17.26 8.20 5.14
N GLU A 252 -16.89 8.92 4.09
CA GLU A 252 -16.71 10.36 4.14
C GLU A 252 -18.04 11.09 4.39
N ASP A 253 -19.11 10.67 3.72
CA ASP A 253 -20.42 11.25 3.88
C ASP A 253 -20.97 11.02 5.30
N MET A 254 -20.81 9.82 5.87
CA MET A 254 -21.18 9.53 7.26
C MET A 254 -20.33 10.32 8.27
N LYS A 255 -19.00 10.37 8.09
CA LYS A 255 -18.10 11.15 8.98
C LYS A 255 -18.46 12.65 9.01
N LYS A 256 -18.96 13.20 7.90
CA LYS A 256 -19.33 14.62 7.80
C LYS A 256 -20.71 14.93 8.38
N ASN A 257 -21.66 13.99 8.31
CA ASN A 257 -23.07 14.26 8.59
C ASN A 257 -23.62 13.58 9.86
N LEU A 258 -22.85 12.68 10.49
CA LEU A 258 -23.28 11.92 11.66
C LEU A 258 -22.33 12.14 12.82
N SER A 259 -22.89 12.29 14.02
CA SER A 259 -22.11 12.25 15.26
C SER A 259 -21.78 10.81 15.64
N LYS A 260 -20.81 10.64 16.55
CA LYS A 260 -20.50 9.32 17.14
C LYS A 260 -21.74 8.65 17.75
N TYR A 261 -22.60 9.45 18.39
CA TYR A 261 -23.82 8.96 19.01
C TYR A 261 -24.82 8.43 17.97
N ASP A 262 -25.02 9.17 16.88
CA ASP A 262 -25.90 8.74 15.79
C ASP A 262 -25.42 7.43 15.15
N MET A 263 -24.10 7.30 14.95
CA MET A 263 -23.52 6.08 14.39
C MET A 263 -23.73 4.86 15.31
N GLN A 264 -23.59 5.03 16.62
CA GLN A 264 -23.86 3.97 17.60
C GLN A 264 -25.33 3.57 17.60
N ASN A 265 -26.22 4.56 17.57
CA ASN A 265 -27.66 4.30 17.55
C ASN A 265 -28.11 3.59 16.28
N LEU A 266 -27.55 3.93 15.11
CA LEU A 266 -27.84 3.24 13.86
C LEU A 266 -27.41 1.77 13.89
N LEU A 267 -26.26 1.47 14.49
CA LEU A 267 -25.82 0.08 14.70
C LEU A 267 -26.75 -0.66 15.67
N ASN A 268 -27.08 -0.05 16.81
CA ASN A 268 -27.98 -0.63 17.80
C ASN A 268 -29.38 -0.91 17.23
N ALA A 269 -29.91 0.00 16.41
CA ALA A 269 -31.21 -0.18 15.75
C ALA A 269 -31.24 -1.29 14.69
N ASN A 270 -30.07 -1.81 14.31
CA ASN A 270 -29.92 -2.95 13.41
C ASN A 270 -29.32 -4.18 14.12
N ASP A 271 -29.41 -4.23 15.46
CA ASP A 271 -28.90 -5.32 16.30
C ASP A 271 -27.41 -5.63 16.07
N GLN A 272 -26.62 -4.61 15.74
CA GLN A 272 -25.18 -4.76 15.49
C GLN A 272 -24.35 -4.34 16.71
N PRO A 273 -23.25 -5.05 17.00
CA PRO A 273 -22.35 -4.67 18.09
C PRO A 273 -21.66 -3.33 17.80
N THR A 274 -21.48 -2.52 18.84
CA THR A 274 -20.79 -1.22 18.76
C THR A 274 -19.32 -1.39 19.16
N PRO A 275 -18.38 -1.37 18.21
CA PRO A 275 -16.96 -1.51 18.54
C PRO A 275 -16.43 -0.28 19.28
N SER A 276 -15.31 -0.45 20.00
CA SER A 276 -14.64 0.68 20.63
C SER A 276 -13.85 1.50 19.60
N GLY A 277 -13.91 2.83 19.75
CA GLY A 277 -13.22 3.80 18.89
C GLY A 277 -14.07 4.26 17.70
N GLU A 278 -14.09 5.58 17.48
CA GLU A 278 -14.95 6.22 16.48
C GLU A 278 -14.69 5.71 15.05
N SER A 279 -13.42 5.52 14.66
CA SER A 279 -13.09 4.98 13.34
C SER A 279 -13.63 3.57 13.14
N ASN A 280 -13.55 2.72 14.16
CA ASN A 280 -14.03 1.34 14.07
C ASN A 280 -15.56 1.29 14.00
N ILE A 281 -16.26 2.19 14.72
CA ILE A 281 -17.72 2.33 14.64
C ILE A 281 -18.13 2.73 13.23
N LEU A 282 -17.44 3.74 12.67
CA LEU A 282 -17.69 4.21 11.32
C LEU A 282 -17.43 3.11 10.28
N ASP A 283 -16.31 2.39 10.37
CA ASP A 283 -15.97 1.34 9.41
C ASP A 283 -16.99 0.18 9.47
N HIS A 284 -17.46 -0.19 10.67
CA HIS A 284 -18.51 -1.21 10.85
C HIS A 284 -19.86 -0.74 10.28
N LEU A 285 -20.26 0.50 10.57
CA LEU A 285 -21.51 1.07 10.05
C LEU A 285 -21.49 1.16 8.52
N VAL A 286 -20.36 1.52 7.91
CA VAL A 286 -20.20 1.54 6.45
C VAL A 286 -20.36 0.14 5.88
N ASP A 287 -19.77 -0.89 6.49
CA ASP A 287 -19.95 -2.27 6.04
C ASP A 287 -21.43 -2.69 6.06
N CYS A 288 -22.11 -2.47 7.19
CA CYS A 288 -23.53 -2.75 7.33
C CYS A 288 -24.37 -1.96 6.33
N ALA A 289 -24.10 -0.67 6.13
CA ALA A 289 -24.87 0.18 5.23
C ALA A 289 -24.66 -0.17 3.75
N VAL A 290 -23.49 -0.71 3.36
CA VAL A 290 -23.20 -1.09 1.98
C VAL A 290 -23.70 -2.49 1.65
N PHE A 291 -23.45 -3.47 2.53
CA PHE A 291 -23.72 -4.89 2.24
C PHE A 291 -24.94 -5.45 2.98
N GLY A 292 -25.40 -4.79 4.04
CA GLY A 292 -26.37 -5.32 4.99
C GLY A 292 -25.72 -5.84 6.27
N CYS A 293 -26.53 -6.07 7.28
CA CYS A 293 -26.12 -6.49 8.62
C CYS A 293 -25.93 -8.00 8.71
N CYS A 294 -24.87 -8.41 9.39
CA CYS A 294 -24.61 -9.81 9.70
C CYS A 294 -25.03 -10.10 11.14
N ASP A 295 -25.67 -11.24 11.37
CA ASP A 295 -25.83 -11.75 12.72
C ASP A 295 -24.51 -12.45 13.12
N HIS A 296 -23.93 -12.11 14.28
CA HIS A 296 -22.76 -12.79 14.86
C HIS A 296 -21.42 -12.71 14.11
N PHE A 297 -21.35 -12.11 12.92
CA PHE A 297 -20.11 -11.98 12.14
C PHE A 297 -19.65 -10.54 12.02
N VAL A 298 -18.34 -10.30 12.14
CA VAL A 298 -17.71 -8.99 11.94
C VAL A 298 -16.58 -9.11 10.92
N PHE A 299 -16.47 -8.14 10.03
CA PHE A 299 -15.37 -8.09 9.06
C PHE A 299 -14.05 -7.81 9.78
N ASN A 300 -13.07 -8.70 9.61
CA ASN A 300 -11.80 -8.62 10.33
C ASN A 300 -10.64 -8.15 9.43
N SER A 301 -9.51 -7.95 10.10
CA SER A 301 -8.23 -7.52 9.51
C SER A 301 -7.61 -8.48 8.48
N LEU A 302 -8.04 -9.76 8.45
CA LEU A 302 -7.62 -10.76 7.45
C LEU A 302 -8.46 -10.71 6.19
N ARG A 303 -9.32 -9.71 6.07
CA ARG A 303 -10.23 -9.55 4.94
C ARG A 303 -11.22 -10.71 4.84
N THR A 304 -11.79 -11.14 5.96
CA THR A 304 -12.87 -12.13 5.99
C THR A 304 -13.82 -11.82 7.14
N TYR A 305 -15.04 -12.36 7.11
CA TYR A 305 -15.91 -12.25 8.27
C TYR A 305 -15.63 -13.38 9.24
N GLU A 306 -15.52 -13.03 10.51
CA GLU A 306 -15.24 -13.95 11.59
C GLU A 306 -16.36 -13.85 12.64
N CYS A 307 -16.76 -15.00 13.16
CA CYS A 307 -17.73 -15.08 14.23
C CYS A 307 -17.15 -14.40 15.48
N HIS A 308 -17.86 -13.43 16.04
CA HIS A 308 -17.45 -12.78 17.29
C HIS A 308 -18.01 -13.47 18.55
N GLY A 309 -18.66 -14.63 18.38
CA GLY A 309 -19.18 -15.44 19.47
C GLY A 309 -18.11 -16.19 20.25
N GLN A 310 -18.49 -16.73 21.39
CA GLN A 310 -17.67 -17.58 22.24
C GLN A 310 -18.20 -19.01 22.19
N LEU A 311 -17.31 -19.99 22.03
CA LEU A 311 -17.65 -21.42 22.17
C LEU A 311 -17.74 -21.82 23.64
N SER A 312 -16.92 -21.18 24.48
CA SER A 312 -16.90 -21.32 25.93
C SER A 312 -16.36 -20.02 26.56
N GLU A 313 -16.40 -19.91 27.88
CA GLU A 313 -15.80 -18.78 28.63
C GLU A 313 -14.31 -18.58 28.32
N TYR A 314 -13.62 -19.63 27.86
CA TYR A 314 -12.18 -19.64 27.60
C TYR A 314 -11.83 -19.65 26.10
N THR A 315 -12.79 -19.97 25.22
CA THR A 315 -12.50 -20.23 23.80
C THR A 315 -13.40 -19.41 22.89
N LYS A 316 -12.78 -18.61 22.01
CA LYS A 316 -13.48 -17.84 20.97
C LYS A 316 -13.87 -18.73 19.80
N CYS A 317 -14.97 -18.39 19.14
CA CYS A 317 -15.33 -19.02 17.89
C CYS A 317 -14.33 -18.60 16.80
N THR A 318 -13.79 -19.56 16.06
CA THR A 318 -12.83 -19.34 14.96
C THR A 318 -13.49 -19.50 13.57
N TYR A 319 -14.82 -19.63 13.54
CA TYR A 319 -15.55 -19.84 12.30
C TYR A 319 -15.50 -18.59 11.42
N LYS A 320 -15.16 -18.79 10.14
CA LYS A 320 -14.97 -17.73 9.14
C LYS A 320 -15.89 -17.97 7.95
N ASN A 321 -16.39 -16.88 7.36
CA ASN A 321 -17.22 -16.91 6.17
C ASN A 321 -16.97 -15.65 5.33
N GLU A 322 -16.72 -15.79 4.03
CA GLU A 322 -16.50 -14.64 3.15
C GLU A 322 -17.78 -13.82 2.93
N ASN A 323 -18.94 -14.47 2.84
CA ASN A 323 -20.20 -13.79 2.62
C ASN A 323 -21.28 -14.44 3.49
N PRO A 324 -21.25 -14.18 4.82
CA PRO A 324 -22.26 -14.70 5.72
C PRO A 324 -23.66 -14.18 5.33
N PRO A 325 -24.73 -14.91 5.67
CA PRO A 325 -26.10 -14.46 5.45
C PRO A 325 -26.36 -13.10 6.11
N ARG A 326 -27.07 -12.21 5.40
CA ARG A 326 -27.32 -10.83 5.84
C ARG A 326 -28.79 -10.47 5.88
N LYS A 327 -29.14 -9.64 6.84
CA LYS A 327 -30.38 -8.87 6.84
C LYS A 327 -30.12 -7.51 6.19
N LYS A 328 -31.13 -6.95 5.54
CA LYS A 328 -31.02 -5.60 4.96
C LYS A 328 -30.83 -4.58 6.08
N PHE A 329 -29.88 -3.67 5.92
CA PHE A 329 -29.72 -2.53 6.80
C PHE A 329 -30.91 -1.59 6.65
N VAL A 330 -31.50 -1.20 7.78
CA VAL A 330 -32.67 -0.33 7.86
C VAL A 330 -32.30 0.92 8.63
N ILE A 331 -32.58 2.09 8.05
CA ILE A 331 -32.52 3.37 8.74
C ILE A 331 -33.89 3.60 9.39
N PRO A 332 -34.00 3.68 10.73
CA PRO A 332 -35.30 3.87 11.39
C PRO A 332 -35.96 5.19 10.98
N ALA A 333 -37.29 5.20 11.00
CA ALA A 333 -38.08 6.31 10.45
C ALA A 333 -37.82 7.63 11.19
N ASP A 334 -37.59 7.59 12.50
CA ASP A 334 -37.37 8.79 13.31
C ASP A 334 -36.05 9.48 12.97
N TYR A 335 -34.97 8.70 12.77
CA TYR A 335 -33.69 9.25 12.30
C TYR A 335 -33.78 9.88 10.90
N LYS A 336 -34.69 9.41 10.03
CA LYS A 336 -34.92 10.05 8.72
C LYS A 336 -35.65 11.39 8.82
N LYS A 337 -36.41 11.63 9.89
CA LYS A 337 -37.09 12.91 10.14
C LYS A 337 -36.09 13.93 10.67
N GLU A 338 -35.22 13.51 11.58
CA GLU A 338 -34.25 14.36 12.25
C GLU A 338 -33.05 14.73 11.36
N ASN A 339 -32.63 13.83 10.46
CA ASN A 339 -31.45 14.04 9.63
C ASN A 339 -31.75 14.00 8.12
N ALA A 340 -31.59 15.15 7.46
CA ALA A 340 -31.82 15.32 6.03
C ALA A 340 -30.89 14.45 5.15
N TYR A 341 -29.68 14.13 5.63
CA TYR A 341 -28.76 13.22 4.94
C TYR A 341 -29.29 11.79 4.97
N LEU A 342 -29.70 11.28 6.14
CA LEU A 342 -30.22 9.92 6.29
C LEU A 342 -31.49 9.67 5.47
N LYS A 343 -32.31 10.71 5.25
CA LYS A 343 -33.49 10.63 4.38
C LYS A 343 -33.14 10.32 2.92
N LYS A 344 -32.01 10.83 2.43
CA LYS A 344 -31.56 10.67 1.02
C LYS A 344 -30.57 9.52 0.85
N LEU A 345 -30.10 8.94 1.94
CA LEU A 345 -29.06 7.92 1.92
C LEU A 345 -29.57 6.63 1.29
N LYS A 346 -28.84 6.16 0.27
CA LYS A 346 -29.05 4.84 -0.32
C LYS A 346 -28.19 3.82 0.42
N VAL A 347 -28.81 2.72 0.86
CA VAL A 347 -28.19 1.64 1.63
C VAL A 347 -28.40 0.29 0.94
N ASN A 348 -27.67 -0.74 1.35
CA ASN A 348 -27.65 -2.08 0.75
C ASN A 348 -27.28 -2.01 -0.75
N LEU A 349 -26.19 -1.30 -1.05
CA LEU A 349 -25.76 -0.97 -2.41
C LEU A 349 -25.15 -2.16 -3.15
N LEU A 350 -24.56 -3.11 -2.42
CA LEU A 350 -23.90 -4.29 -2.98
C LEU A 350 -24.46 -5.57 -2.31
N PRO A 351 -24.74 -6.63 -3.07
CA PRO A 351 -25.32 -7.85 -2.51
C PRO A 351 -24.32 -8.72 -1.74
N LYS A 352 -23.03 -8.63 -2.09
CA LYS A 352 -21.94 -9.39 -1.48
C LYS A 352 -20.65 -8.60 -1.54
N ARG A 353 -19.71 -8.91 -0.65
CA ARG A 353 -18.36 -8.34 -0.67
C ARG A 353 -17.53 -9.05 -1.73
N THR A 354 -16.88 -8.27 -2.59
CA THR A 354 -15.89 -8.72 -3.56
C THR A 354 -14.53 -8.86 -2.88
N TYR A 355 -13.83 -9.95 -3.18
CA TYR A 355 -12.51 -10.29 -2.68
C TYR A 355 -11.50 -10.32 -3.83
N ASN A 356 -10.24 -10.02 -3.50
CA ASN A 356 -9.16 -10.05 -4.47
C ASN A 356 -8.72 -11.50 -4.69
N GLU A 357 -9.10 -12.07 -5.83
CA GLU A 357 -8.85 -13.46 -6.20
C GLU A 357 -7.35 -13.75 -6.39
N ALA A 358 -6.54 -12.74 -6.76
CA ALA A 358 -5.10 -12.91 -6.90
C ALA A 358 -4.43 -13.22 -5.54
N LEU A 359 -4.91 -12.60 -4.46
CA LEU A 359 -4.36 -12.80 -3.11
C LEU A 359 -4.76 -14.14 -2.49
N ALA A 360 -5.78 -14.81 -3.01
CA ALA A 360 -6.20 -16.11 -2.49
C ALA A 360 -5.05 -17.12 -2.52
N LYS A 361 -4.19 -17.01 -3.55
CA LYS A 361 -3.05 -17.91 -3.80
C LYS A 361 -1.75 -17.50 -3.10
N GLU A 362 -1.65 -16.26 -2.63
CA GLU A 362 -0.45 -15.76 -1.94
C GLU A 362 -0.33 -16.32 -0.52
N THR A 363 0.89 -16.39 0.02
CA THR A 363 1.14 -16.68 1.44
C THR A 363 1.47 -15.40 2.19
N VAL A 364 1.27 -15.38 3.51
CA VAL A 364 1.73 -14.26 4.35
C VAL A 364 3.25 -14.33 4.45
N VAL A 365 3.93 -13.22 4.19
CA VAL A 365 5.39 -13.03 4.22
C VAL A 365 5.74 -11.90 5.20
N GLY A 366 6.99 -11.83 5.64
CA GLY A 366 7.40 -10.85 6.63
C GLY A 366 8.91 -10.63 6.73
N LEU A 367 9.38 -10.36 7.95
CA LEU A 367 10.82 -10.27 8.23
C LEU A 367 11.44 -11.67 8.06
N VAL A 368 12.47 -11.78 7.22
CA VAL A 368 13.23 -13.00 6.92
C VAL A 368 14.37 -13.19 7.92
#